data_AF-A0A4Y8CP23-F1
#
_entry.id   AF-A0A4Y8CP23-F1
#
_cell.length_a   1.000
_cell.length_b   1.000
_cell.length_c   1.000
_cell.angle_alpha   90.00
_cell.angle_beta   90.00
_cell.angle_gamma   90.00
#
_symmetry.space_group_name_H-M   'P 1'
#
loop_
_entity.id
_entity.type
_entity.pdbx_description
1 polymer ?
#
loop_
_entity_poly.entity_id
_entity_poly.type
_entity_poly.pdbx_seq_one_letter_code
_entity_poly.pdbx_strand_id
1 'polypeptide(L)'
;MQDIKCTTTQQSLDFETKEKIKARESKKKEVLQWLSTADPKTNHYLARRRFEPGTGSWFLQSNKYHNWKTSDNSFLWAQGLSGCGKTILCSTVVQDMIDYCVNSPDCFIAYCYFSFNETEKQNANNLLRSILIQLLVKCDAALNDALAILKDIQSAVPQLETLKDILKAVFTMPGTFYLILDAVDECPRGYEQGNRQAVCELLREVSS
;
A
#
# COMPACT_ATOMS: atom_id res chain seq x y z
N MET A 1 -48.51 22.43 -14.42
CA MET A 1 -48.53 21.05 -13.84
C MET A 1 -47.37 20.18 -14.34
N GLN A 2 -46.29 20.76 -14.90
CA GLN A 2 -45.10 20.02 -15.38
C GLN A 2 -43.89 20.18 -14.45
N ASP A 3 -43.83 21.23 -13.62
CA ASP A 3 -42.67 21.50 -12.77
C ASP A 3 -42.57 20.60 -11.53
N ILE A 4 -43.69 20.18 -10.95
CA ILE A 4 -43.72 19.36 -9.72
C ILE A 4 -43.19 17.94 -9.96
N LYS A 5 -43.36 17.36 -11.16
CA LYS A 5 -42.85 16.01 -11.47
C LYS A 5 -41.33 15.98 -11.59
N CYS A 6 -40.73 17.02 -12.18
CA CYS A 6 -39.27 17.11 -12.37
C CYS A 6 -38.53 17.26 -11.03
N THR A 7 -39.06 18.08 -10.11
CA THR A 7 -38.46 18.28 -8.78
C THR A 7 -38.49 17.00 -7.93
N THR A 8 -39.59 16.25 -7.96
CA THR A 8 -39.71 14.98 -7.20
C THR A 8 -38.76 13.91 -7.75
N THR A 9 -38.59 13.82 -9.08
CA THR A 9 -37.64 12.87 -9.70
C THR A 9 -36.20 13.21 -9.36
N GLN A 10 -35.82 14.50 -9.37
CA GLN A 10 -34.48 14.95 -9.01
C GLN A 10 -34.17 14.67 -7.53
N GLN A 11 -35.12 14.93 -6.63
CA GLN A 11 -34.96 14.65 -5.20
C GLN A 11 -34.82 13.15 -4.88
N SER A 12 -35.55 12.28 -5.58
CA SER A 12 -35.42 10.83 -5.42
C SER A 12 -34.08 10.30 -5.92
N LEU A 13 -33.58 10.81 -7.05
CA LEU A 13 -32.26 10.46 -7.59
C LEU A 13 -31.12 10.93 -6.66
N ASP A 14 -31.25 12.14 -6.10
CA ASP A 14 -30.28 12.68 -5.13
C ASP A 14 -30.29 11.87 -3.82
N PHE A 15 -31.45 11.39 -3.38
CA PHE A 15 -31.59 10.53 -2.21
C PHE A 15 -30.97 9.14 -2.43
N GLU A 16 -31.29 8.48 -3.55
CA GLU A 16 -30.69 7.18 -3.90
C GLU A 16 -29.17 7.26 -4.06
N THR A 17 -28.67 8.36 -4.63
CA THR A 17 -27.23 8.60 -4.78
C THR A 17 -26.54 8.75 -3.43
N LYS A 18 -27.15 9.48 -2.49
CA LYS A 18 -26.63 9.64 -1.12
C LYS A 18 -26.58 8.32 -0.36
N GLU A 19 -27.62 7.50 -0.46
CA GLU A 19 -27.65 6.18 0.18
C GLU A 19 -26.58 5.23 -0.39
N LYS A 20 -26.38 5.23 -1.71
CA LYS A 20 -25.31 4.45 -2.36
C LYS A 20 -23.91 4.88 -1.90
N ILE A 21 -23.65 6.20 -1.82
CA ILE A 21 -22.36 6.73 -1.33
C ILE A 21 -22.14 6.30 0.13
N LYS A 22 -23.16 6.42 0.98
CA LYS A 22 -23.06 6.04 2.39
C LYS A 22 -22.81 4.55 2.59
N ALA A 23 -23.49 3.69 1.84
CA ALA A 23 -23.27 2.24 1.88
C ALA A 23 -21.85 1.88 1.44
N ARG A 24 -21.34 2.55 0.39
CA ARG A 24 -19.98 2.38 -0.11
C ARG A 24 -18.93 2.78 0.94
N GLU A 25 -19.07 3.95 1.54
CA GLU A 25 -18.18 4.43 2.61
C GLU A 25 -18.17 3.47 3.81
N SER A 26 -19.34 2.96 4.20
CA SER A 26 -19.46 1.95 5.25
C SER A 26 -18.69 0.68 4.91
N LYS A 27 -18.81 0.19 3.67
CA LYS A 27 -18.13 -1.02 3.21
C LYS A 27 -16.61 -0.79 3.09
N LYS A 28 -16.18 0.39 2.63
CA LYS A 28 -14.77 0.80 2.63
C LYS A 28 -14.18 0.70 4.04
N LYS A 29 -14.88 1.28 5.02
CA LYS A 29 -14.47 1.26 6.42
C LYS A 29 -14.35 -0.17 6.96
N GLU A 30 -15.30 -1.04 6.63
CA GLU A 30 -15.29 -2.46 7.04
C GLU A 30 -14.07 -3.20 6.48
N VAL A 31 -13.76 -3.04 5.20
CA VAL A 31 -12.57 -3.67 4.58
C VAL A 31 -11.28 -3.14 5.18
N LEU A 32 -11.15 -1.82 5.34
CA LEU A 32 -9.96 -1.21 5.94
C LEU A 32 -9.78 -1.66 7.40
N GLN A 33 -10.88 -1.80 8.14
CA GLN A 33 -10.86 -2.32 9.51
C GLN A 33 -10.44 -3.79 9.55
N TRP A 34 -10.92 -4.60 8.61
CA TRP A 34 -10.54 -6.01 8.49
C TRP A 34 -9.05 -6.19 8.14
N LEU A 35 -8.52 -5.30 7.29
CA LEU A 35 -7.09 -5.25 6.97
C LEU A 35 -6.23 -4.63 8.08
N SER A 36 -6.81 -4.04 9.14
CA SER A 36 -6.09 -3.23 10.13
C SER A 36 -4.85 -3.92 10.70
N THR A 37 -3.69 -3.28 10.55
CA THR A 37 -2.39 -3.73 11.04
C THR A 37 -1.55 -2.51 11.47
N ALA A 38 -0.30 -2.72 11.89
CA ALA A 38 0.59 -1.64 12.29
C ALA A 38 0.81 -0.62 11.15
N ASP A 39 0.59 0.67 11.44
CA ASP A 39 0.73 1.75 10.46
C ASP A 39 2.23 2.06 10.21
N PRO A 40 2.73 1.92 8.97
CA PRO A 40 4.12 2.22 8.64
C PRO A 40 4.45 3.71 8.78
N LYS A 41 3.45 4.62 8.82
CA LYS A 41 3.65 6.05 9.06
C LYS A 41 4.38 6.35 10.35
N THR A 42 4.17 5.55 11.40
CA THR A 42 4.87 5.75 12.68
C THR A 42 6.38 5.59 12.51
N ASN A 43 6.82 4.53 11.82
CA ASN A 43 8.25 4.33 11.54
C ASN A 43 8.79 5.42 10.62
N HIS A 44 8.03 5.75 9.58
CA HIS A 44 8.40 6.82 8.65
C HIS A 44 8.61 8.13 9.40
N TYR A 45 7.65 8.54 10.23
CA TYR A 45 7.74 9.73 11.07
C TYR A 45 8.97 9.71 11.98
N LEU A 46 9.25 8.59 12.66
CA LEU A 46 10.43 8.45 13.50
C LEU A 46 11.75 8.56 12.70
N ALA A 47 11.80 8.00 11.49
CA ALA A 47 12.94 8.15 10.59
C ALA A 47 13.08 9.61 10.12
N ARG A 48 11.97 10.27 9.75
CA ARG A 48 11.96 11.69 9.37
C ARG A 48 12.38 12.63 10.50
N ARG A 49 12.13 12.27 11.77
CA ARG A 49 12.62 13.05 12.93
C ARG A 49 14.13 13.00 13.12
N ARG A 50 14.79 11.96 12.59
CA ARG A 50 16.26 11.78 12.66
C ARG A 50 16.97 12.17 11.37
N PHE A 51 16.20 12.53 10.34
CA PHE A 51 16.73 12.95 9.06
C PHE A 51 17.30 14.36 9.15
N GLU A 52 18.50 14.54 8.58
CA GLU A 52 19.10 15.85 8.38
C GLU A 52 18.95 16.28 6.91
N PRO A 53 18.62 17.56 6.61
CA PRO A 53 18.49 18.06 5.25
C PRO A 53 19.69 17.70 4.35
N GLY A 54 19.39 17.25 3.12
CA GLY A 54 20.41 16.79 2.16
C GLY A 54 20.81 15.32 2.31
N THR A 55 20.41 14.63 3.38
CA THR A 55 20.73 13.20 3.55
C THR A 55 20.06 12.36 2.46
N GLY A 56 20.87 11.63 1.70
CA GLY A 56 20.38 10.76 0.61
C GLY A 56 20.16 11.47 -0.72
N SER A 57 20.43 12.78 -0.85
CA SER A 57 20.33 13.49 -2.13
C SER A 57 21.19 12.85 -3.22
N TRP A 58 22.39 12.37 -2.87
CA TRP A 58 23.27 11.66 -3.80
C TRP A 58 22.61 10.40 -4.39
N PHE A 59 21.71 9.75 -3.64
CA PHE A 59 21.00 8.56 -4.10
C PHE A 59 19.86 8.93 -5.03
N LEU A 60 19.08 9.96 -4.68
CA LEU A 60 18.00 10.46 -5.53
C LEU A 60 18.51 11.02 -6.87
N GLN A 61 19.73 11.55 -6.89
CA GLN A 61 20.40 12.04 -8.11
C GLN A 61 21.08 10.92 -8.91
N SER A 62 21.10 9.68 -8.40
CA SER A 62 21.78 8.59 -9.07
C SER A 62 20.96 8.04 -10.25
N ASN A 63 21.65 7.64 -11.31
CA ASN A 63 21.02 6.97 -12.45
C ASN A 63 20.26 5.70 -12.04
N LYS A 64 20.74 4.99 -11.00
CA LYS A 64 20.07 3.78 -10.48
C LYS A 64 18.69 4.10 -9.92
N TYR A 65 18.57 5.17 -9.14
CA TYR A 65 17.29 5.63 -8.61
C TYR A 65 16.37 6.14 -9.73
N HIS A 66 16.92 6.97 -10.63
CA HIS A 66 16.13 7.50 -11.74
C HIS A 66 15.55 6.40 -12.61
N ASN A 67 16.37 5.42 -13.01
CA ASN A 67 15.92 4.27 -13.79
C ASN A 67 14.84 3.47 -13.06
N TRP A 68 14.99 3.23 -11.75
CA TRP A 68 13.95 2.57 -10.96
C TRP A 68 12.64 3.38 -10.89
N LYS A 69 12.73 4.70 -10.83
CA LYS A 69 11.55 5.57 -10.74
C LYS A 69 10.77 5.63 -12.05
N THR A 70 11.44 5.56 -13.20
CA THR A 70 10.84 5.84 -14.51
C THR A 70 10.64 4.62 -15.42
N SER A 71 11.30 3.50 -15.14
CA SER A 71 11.17 2.28 -15.95
C SER A 71 10.11 1.34 -15.40
N ASP A 72 9.32 0.76 -16.31
CA ASP A 72 8.34 -0.27 -16.00
C ASP A 72 9.02 -1.53 -15.44
N ASN A 73 8.34 -2.22 -14.51
CA ASN A 73 8.78 -3.47 -13.88
C ASN A 73 10.24 -3.44 -13.39
N SER A 74 10.68 -2.29 -12.88
CA SER A 74 12.05 -2.08 -12.44
C SER A 74 12.23 -2.37 -10.95
N PHE A 75 13.44 -2.80 -10.59
CA PHE A 75 13.78 -3.21 -9.22
C PHE A 75 15.10 -2.58 -8.78
N LEU A 76 15.13 -2.05 -7.55
CA LEU A 76 16.32 -1.45 -6.95
C LEU A 76 16.56 -2.02 -5.55
N TRP A 77 17.72 -2.63 -5.38
CA TRP A 77 18.15 -3.20 -4.10
C TRP A 77 19.33 -2.41 -3.53
N ALA A 78 19.09 -1.73 -2.40
CA ALA A 78 20.10 -0.95 -1.70
C ALA A 78 20.66 -1.74 -0.51
N GLN A 79 21.96 -2.01 -0.53
CA GLN A 79 22.68 -2.73 0.53
C GLN A 79 23.67 -1.81 1.23
N GLY A 80 23.89 -2.05 2.51
CA GLY A 80 24.85 -1.31 3.32
C GLY A 80 25.03 -1.96 4.68
N LEU A 81 26.12 -1.61 5.35
CA LEU A 81 26.45 -2.11 6.68
C LEU A 81 25.37 -1.76 7.71
N SER A 82 25.29 -2.51 8.80
CA SER A 82 24.44 -2.14 9.93
C SER A 82 24.82 -0.74 10.44
N GLY A 83 23.83 0.08 10.79
CA GLY A 83 24.07 1.44 11.27
C GLY A 83 24.44 2.49 10.20
N CYS A 84 24.58 2.14 8.91
CA CYS A 84 24.97 3.11 7.88
C CYS A 84 23.85 4.07 7.40
N GLY A 85 22.73 4.13 8.13
CA GLY A 85 21.62 5.04 7.80
C GLY A 85 20.63 4.56 6.74
N LYS A 86 20.54 3.25 6.45
CA LYS A 86 19.62 2.69 5.45
C LYS A 86 18.16 3.12 5.66
N THR A 87 17.64 3.03 6.88
CA THR A 87 16.28 3.47 7.22
C THR A 87 16.06 4.96 6.95
N ILE A 88 17.07 5.81 7.21
CA ILE A 88 17.00 7.25 6.90
C ILE A 88 16.97 7.45 5.39
N LEU A 89 17.84 6.76 4.65
CA LEU A 89 17.84 6.77 3.19
C LEU A 89 16.50 6.30 2.60
N CYS A 90 15.94 5.20 3.12
CA CYS A 90 14.62 4.70 2.74
C CYS A 90 13.54 5.75 3.02
N SER A 91 13.57 6.42 4.17
CA SER A 91 12.63 7.52 4.46
C SER A 91 12.75 8.70 3.48
N THR A 92 13.95 8.98 2.97
CA THR A 92 14.16 10.00 1.94
C THR A 92 13.50 9.57 0.62
N VAL A 93 13.65 8.31 0.22
CA VAL A 93 13.00 7.76 -0.98
C VAL A 93 11.47 7.74 -0.83
N VAL A 94 10.95 7.31 0.33
CA VAL A 94 9.51 7.33 0.62
C VAL A 94 8.96 8.75 0.52
N GLN A 95 9.65 9.75 1.08
CA GLN A 95 9.20 11.14 1.02
C GLN A 95 9.18 11.66 -0.43
N ASP A 96 10.24 11.44 -1.22
CA ASP A 96 10.29 11.84 -2.63
C ASP A 96 9.13 11.23 -3.44
N MET A 97 8.83 9.94 -3.20
CA MET A 97 7.75 9.25 -3.90
C MET A 97 6.36 9.65 -3.41
N ILE A 98 6.18 10.01 -2.13
CA ILE A 98 4.91 10.61 -1.66
C ILE A 98 4.66 11.93 -2.39
N ASP A 99 5.66 12.81 -2.44
CA ASP A 99 5.54 14.13 -3.07
C ASP A 99 5.31 14.01 -4.59
N TYR A 100 5.94 13.03 -5.22
CA TYR A 100 5.71 12.69 -6.62
C TYR A 100 4.28 12.17 -6.87
N CYS A 101 3.84 11.17 -6.10
CA CYS A 101 2.55 10.50 -6.27
C CYS A 101 1.34 11.37 -5.88
N VAL A 102 1.54 12.43 -5.08
CA VAL A 102 0.50 13.43 -4.78
C VAL A 102 0.05 14.18 -6.04
N ASN A 103 0.98 14.43 -6.97
CA ASN A 103 0.72 15.18 -8.20
C ASN A 103 0.39 14.29 -9.40
N SER A 104 0.39 12.98 -9.20
CA SER A 104 0.16 11.98 -10.26
C SER A 104 -1.01 11.07 -9.87
N PRO A 105 -2.20 11.26 -10.45
CA PRO A 105 -3.41 10.52 -10.06
C PRO A 105 -3.28 9.02 -10.28
N ASP A 106 -2.53 8.61 -11.31
CA ASP A 106 -2.33 7.20 -11.70
C ASP A 106 -1.12 6.55 -11.00
N CYS A 107 -0.45 7.24 -10.08
CA CYS A 107 0.67 6.68 -9.32
C CYS A 107 0.22 6.19 -7.94
N PHE A 108 0.59 4.99 -7.57
CA PHE A 108 0.27 4.38 -6.28
C PHE A 108 1.55 4.13 -5.51
N ILE A 109 1.51 4.35 -4.20
CA ILE A 109 2.67 4.10 -3.33
C ILE A 109 2.25 3.31 -2.11
N ALA A 110 3.03 2.28 -1.80
CA ALA A 110 3.00 1.59 -0.53
C ALA A 110 4.42 1.46 0.00
N TYR A 111 4.58 1.60 1.31
CA TYR A 111 5.86 1.41 1.96
C TYR A 111 5.73 0.66 3.27
N CYS A 112 6.80 -0.04 3.66
CA CYS A 112 6.87 -0.78 4.91
C CYS A 112 8.27 -0.70 5.51
N TYR A 113 8.32 -0.70 6.84
CA TYR A 113 9.56 -0.76 7.61
C TYR A 113 9.53 -2.03 8.44
N PHE A 114 10.36 -3.01 8.07
CA PHE A 114 10.53 -4.20 8.88
C PHE A 114 11.35 -3.87 10.13
N SER A 115 11.03 -4.53 11.24
CA SER A 115 11.81 -4.42 12.47
C SER A 115 11.83 -5.75 13.21
N PHE A 116 13.01 -6.19 13.66
CA PHE A 116 13.19 -7.40 14.48
C PHE A 116 12.45 -7.33 15.83
N ASN A 117 12.17 -6.13 16.34
CA ASN A 117 11.50 -5.95 17.62
C ASN A 117 9.97 -5.92 17.51
N GLU A 118 9.43 -5.97 16.29
CA GLU A 118 8.01 -5.88 16.03
C GLU A 118 7.53 -7.13 15.31
N THR A 119 7.21 -8.16 16.09
CA THR A 119 6.73 -9.46 15.60
C THR A 119 5.48 -9.35 14.73
N GLU A 120 4.63 -8.34 14.96
CA GLU A 120 3.51 -8.05 14.06
C GLU A 120 3.98 -7.61 12.66
N LYS A 121 5.11 -6.91 12.52
CA LYS A 121 5.64 -6.46 11.22
C LYS A 121 6.45 -7.55 10.49
N GLN A 122 6.58 -8.74 11.08
CA GLN A 122 7.43 -9.82 10.59
C GLN A 122 6.70 -10.91 9.81
N ASN A 123 5.38 -10.80 9.66
CA ASN A 123 4.57 -11.79 8.94
C ASN A 123 4.11 -11.26 7.58
N ALA A 124 4.15 -12.12 6.55
CA ALA A 124 3.71 -11.80 5.19
C ALA A 124 2.27 -11.31 5.13
N ASN A 125 1.38 -11.82 6.00
CA ASN A 125 0.01 -11.33 6.13
C ASN A 125 -0.02 -9.85 6.50
N ASN A 126 0.79 -9.41 7.48
CA ASN A 126 0.78 -8.02 7.91
C ASN A 126 1.44 -7.10 6.88
N LEU A 127 2.45 -7.58 6.15
CA LEU A 127 2.98 -6.85 4.99
C LEU A 127 1.86 -6.62 3.94
N LEU A 128 1.20 -7.69 3.50
CA LEU A 128 0.16 -7.62 2.48
C LEU A 128 -1.00 -6.72 2.93
N ARG A 129 -1.45 -6.85 4.18
CA ARG A 129 -2.48 -5.99 4.78
C ARG A 129 -2.06 -4.51 4.78
N SER A 130 -0.82 -4.22 5.16
CA SER A 130 -0.28 -2.86 5.18
C SER A 130 -0.19 -2.24 3.78
N ILE A 131 0.26 -3.03 2.78
CA ILE A 131 0.28 -2.62 1.38
C ILE A 131 -1.15 -2.33 0.89
N LEU A 132 -2.06 -3.29 1.09
CA LEU A 132 -3.45 -3.16 0.65
C LEU A 132 -4.16 -1.96 1.25
N ILE A 133 -4.00 -1.68 2.55
CA ILE A 133 -4.58 -0.46 3.16
C ILE A 133 -4.10 0.79 2.42
N GLN A 134 -2.80 0.90 2.15
CA GLN A 134 -2.24 2.09 1.49
C GLN A 134 -2.77 2.26 0.06
N LEU A 135 -2.91 1.16 -0.69
CA LEU A 135 -3.40 1.18 -2.06
C LEU A 135 -4.93 1.39 -2.15
N LEU A 136 -5.71 0.71 -1.32
CA LEU A 136 -7.18 0.76 -1.33
C LEU A 136 -7.74 2.07 -0.78
N VAL A 137 -7.00 2.79 0.07
CA VAL A 137 -7.39 4.14 0.50
C VAL A 137 -7.39 5.11 -0.67
N LYS A 138 -6.43 4.98 -1.60
CA LYS A 138 -6.20 5.92 -2.70
C LYS A 138 -7.19 5.78 -3.85
N CYS A 139 -7.64 4.57 -4.19
CA CYS A 139 -8.46 4.33 -5.38
C CYS A 139 -9.75 3.54 -5.10
N ASP A 140 -10.85 4.12 -5.56
CA ASP A 140 -12.19 3.55 -5.45
C ASP A 140 -12.41 2.31 -6.33
N ALA A 141 -11.75 2.24 -7.49
CA ALA A 141 -11.79 1.04 -8.33
C ALA A 141 -11.12 -0.14 -7.62
N ALA A 142 -9.96 0.10 -6.99
CA ALA A 142 -9.22 -0.87 -6.20
C ALA A 142 -10.08 -1.49 -5.09
N LEU A 143 -10.87 -0.64 -4.44
CA LEU A 143 -11.82 -1.08 -3.42
C LEU A 143 -12.92 -1.97 -4.00
N ASN A 144 -13.45 -1.67 -5.18
CA ASN A 144 -14.49 -2.49 -5.80
C ASN A 144 -13.98 -3.90 -6.11
N ASP A 145 -12.76 -4.00 -6.64
CA ASP A 145 -12.13 -5.29 -6.94
C ASP A 145 -11.88 -6.10 -5.67
N ALA A 146 -11.38 -5.43 -4.61
CA ALA A 146 -11.24 -6.05 -3.30
C ALA A 146 -12.59 -6.56 -2.78
N LEU A 147 -13.67 -5.77 -2.90
CA LEU A 147 -15.01 -6.16 -2.48
C LEU A 147 -15.60 -7.31 -3.29
N ALA A 148 -15.31 -7.40 -4.59
CA ALA A 148 -15.77 -8.51 -5.43
C ALA A 148 -15.16 -9.85 -5.03
N ILE A 149 -13.92 -9.82 -4.51
CA ILE A 149 -13.21 -10.99 -3.98
C ILE A 149 -13.70 -11.33 -2.56
N LEU A 150 -13.93 -10.31 -1.74
CA LEU A 150 -14.49 -10.41 -0.38
C LEU A 150 -16.00 -10.66 -0.43
N LYS A 151 -16.42 -11.75 -1.08
CA LYS A 151 -17.85 -12.14 -1.19
C LYS A 151 -18.50 -12.37 0.17
N ASP A 152 -17.71 -12.79 1.17
CA ASP A 152 -18.19 -12.98 2.53
C ASP A 152 -17.01 -12.88 3.52
N ILE A 153 -16.95 -11.79 4.30
CA ILE A 153 -15.95 -11.62 5.36
C ILE A 153 -16.43 -12.47 6.56
N GLN A 154 -16.34 -13.79 6.44
CA GLN A 154 -16.74 -14.70 7.52
C GLN A 154 -15.62 -14.92 8.55
N SER A 155 -14.36 -14.78 8.13
CA SER A 155 -13.19 -14.93 9.00
C SER A 155 -12.77 -13.60 9.62
N ALA A 156 -12.55 -13.61 10.94
CA ALA A 156 -12.00 -12.47 11.67
C ALA A 156 -10.58 -12.10 11.22
N VAL A 157 -9.82 -13.05 10.65
CA VAL A 157 -8.45 -12.85 10.17
C VAL A 157 -8.35 -13.13 8.67
N PRO A 158 -7.75 -12.23 7.87
CA PRO A 158 -7.51 -12.48 6.45
C PRO A 158 -6.60 -13.69 6.22
N GLN A 159 -7.01 -14.58 5.33
CA GLN A 159 -6.12 -15.64 4.85
C GLN A 159 -5.12 -15.08 3.85
N LEU A 160 -3.90 -15.61 3.87
CA LEU A 160 -2.80 -15.14 3.04
C LEU A 160 -3.14 -15.18 1.54
N GLU A 161 -3.77 -16.26 1.08
CA GLU A 161 -4.16 -16.42 -0.33
C GLU A 161 -5.21 -15.38 -0.75
N THR A 162 -6.19 -15.09 0.11
CA THR A 162 -7.16 -14.02 -0.16
C THR A 162 -6.49 -12.65 -0.28
N LEU A 163 -5.50 -12.36 0.58
CA LEU A 163 -4.75 -11.11 0.48
C LEU A 163 -3.94 -11.02 -0.82
N LYS A 164 -3.35 -12.14 -1.27
CA LYS A 164 -2.64 -12.21 -2.56
C LYS A 164 -3.60 -11.97 -3.72
N ASP A 165 -4.78 -12.60 -3.71
CA ASP A 165 -5.78 -12.44 -4.77
C ASP A 165 -6.25 -10.98 -4.89
N ILE A 166 -6.52 -10.32 -3.75
CA ILE A 166 -6.88 -8.91 -3.74
C ILE A 166 -5.73 -8.06 -4.30
N LEU A 167 -4.50 -8.31 -3.87
CA LEU A 167 -3.36 -7.53 -4.33
C LEU A 167 -3.08 -7.72 -5.82
N LYS A 168 -3.25 -8.94 -6.34
CA LYS A 168 -3.19 -9.23 -7.79
C LYS A 168 -4.24 -8.42 -8.55
N ALA A 169 -5.49 -8.42 -8.10
CA ALA A 169 -6.53 -7.62 -8.72
C ALA A 169 -6.19 -6.12 -8.72
N VAL A 170 -5.70 -5.60 -7.58
CA VAL A 170 -5.24 -4.20 -7.48
C VAL A 170 -4.14 -3.88 -8.50
N PHE A 171 -3.17 -4.77 -8.71
CA PHE A 171 -2.10 -4.55 -9.69
C PHE A 171 -2.53 -4.71 -11.15
N THR A 172 -3.71 -5.28 -11.44
CA THR A 172 -4.25 -5.29 -12.81
C THR A 172 -4.91 -3.96 -13.21
N MET A 173 -5.13 -3.05 -12.26
CA MET A 173 -5.65 -1.73 -12.57
C MET A 173 -4.63 -0.88 -13.34
N PRO A 174 -5.08 0.06 -14.19
CA PRO A 174 -4.19 1.02 -14.83
C PRO A 174 -3.50 1.91 -13.79
N GLY A 175 -2.18 2.07 -13.93
CA GLY A 175 -1.38 2.94 -13.09
C GLY A 175 0.05 2.43 -12.88
N THR A 176 0.85 3.23 -12.19
CA THR A 176 2.22 2.88 -11.79
C THR A 176 2.25 2.63 -10.28
N PHE A 177 2.73 1.47 -9.86
CA PHE A 177 2.77 1.08 -8.45
C PHE A 177 4.20 1.07 -7.92
N TYR A 178 4.45 1.84 -6.86
CA TYR A 178 5.73 1.90 -6.18
C TYR A 178 5.64 1.19 -4.83
N LEU A 179 6.46 0.16 -4.65
CA LEU A 179 6.61 -0.56 -3.39
C LEU A 179 8.00 -0.31 -2.80
N ILE A 180 8.07 0.25 -1.59
CA ILE A 180 9.33 0.60 -0.93
C ILE A 180 9.42 -0.13 0.41
N LEU A 181 10.42 -1.01 0.57
CA LEU A 181 10.57 -1.85 1.76
C LEU A 181 11.92 -1.60 2.44
N ASP A 182 11.91 -1.21 3.71
CA ASP A 182 13.12 -1.10 4.54
C ASP A 182 13.36 -2.38 5.34
N ALA A 183 14.62 -2.81 5.45
CA ALA A 183 15.07 -3.91 6.32
C ALA A 183 14.38 -5.28 6.07
N VAL A 184 14.09 -5.63 4.81
CA VAL A 184 13.45 -6.92 4.42
C VAL A 184 14.21 -8.15 4.97
N ASP A 185 15.51 -8.02 5.24
CA ASP A 185 16.34 -9.06 5.86
C ASP A 185 15.99 -9.34 7.34
N GLU A 186 15.27 -8.45 8.01
CA GLU A 186 14.74 -8.63 9.36
C GLU A 186 13.45 -9.47 9.40
N CYS A 187 12.93 -9.91 8.24
CA CYS A 187 11.86 -10.89 8.17
C CYS A 187 12.38 -12.29 8.61
N PRO A 188 11.75 -12.97 9.60
CA PRO A 188 12.21 -14.24 10.13
C PRO A 188 12.36 -15.33 9.07
N ARG A 189 13.44 -16.11 9.18
CA ARG A 189 13.73 -17.27 8.30
C ARG A 189 13.03 -18.56 8.73
N GLY A 190 12.37 -18.57 9.88
CA GLY A 190 11.92 -19.80 10.57
C GLY A 190 10.82 -20.58 9.83
N TYR A 191 10.97 -21.91 9.86
CA TYR A 191 10.12 -22.91 9.21
C TYR A 191 8.64 -22.90 9.64
N GLU A 192 8.29 -22.26 10.76
CA GLU A 192 6.94 -22.34 11.31
C GLU A 192 5.91 -21.45 10.58
N GLN A 193 6.31 -20.53 9.68
CA GLN A 193 5.36 -19.57 9.08
C GLN A 193 5.60 -19.13 7.61
N GLY A 194 6.58 -19.64 6.86
CA GLY A 194 6.70 -19.36 5.40
C GLY A 194 6.82 -17.88 4.97
N ASN A 195 6.98 -16.95 5.92
CA ASN A 195 6.75 -15.51 5.72
C ASN A 195 7.72 -14.87 4.71
N ARG A 196 9.03 -15.11 4.84
CA ARG A 196 10.01 -14.52 3.92
C ARG A 196 9.87 -15.06 2.50
N GLN A 197 9.52 -16.33 2.34
CA GLN A 197 9.28 -16.92 1.03
C GLN A 197 8.05 -16.29 0.38
N ALA A 198 6.95 -16.13 1.12
CA ALA A 198 5.75 -15.44 0.63
C ALA A 198 6.02 -13.97 0.27
N VAL A 199 6.84 -13.25 1.05
CA VAL A 199 7.27 -11.88 0.72
C VAL A 199 8.13 -11.87 -0.55
N CYS A 200 9.07 -12.80 -0.68
CA CYS A 200 9.90 -12.92 -1.88
C CYS A 200 9.11 -13.34 -3.12
N GLU A 201 8.14 -14.25 -2.98
CA GLU A 201 7.21 -14.66 -4.04
C GLU A 201 6.35 -13.49 -4.47
N LEU A 202 5.79 -12.75 -3.51
CA LEU A 202 5.08 -11.51 -3.81
C LEU A 202 5.97 -10.54 -4.60
N LEU A 203 7.19 -10.26 -4.10
CA LEU A 203 8.13 -9.37 -4.76
C LEU A 203 8.48 -9.84 -6.18
N ARG A 204 8.52 -11.15 -6.44
CA ARG A 204 8.71 -11.69 -7.78
C ARG A 204 7.49 -11.51 -8.66
N GLU A 205 6.30 -11.84 -8.16
CA GLU A 205 5.03 -11.71 -8.90
C GLU A 205 4.74 -10.26 -9.31
N VAL A 206 5.13 -9.28 -8.49
CA VAL A 206 4.94 -7.84 -8.80
C VAL A 206 6.04 -7.25 -9.67
N SER A 207 7.16 -7.95 -9.82
CA SER A 207 8.29 -7.50 -10.66
C SER A 207 8.28 -8.15 -12.05
N SER A 208 7.37 -9.09 -12.31
CA SER A 208 7.20 -9.80 -13.59
C SER A 208 6.08 -9.18 -14.41
#